data_AF-A0A4P9YYE6-F1
#
_entry.id   AF-A0A4P9YYE6-F1
#
_cell.length_a   1.000
_cell.length_b   1.000
_cell.length_c   1.000
_cell.angle_alpha   90.00
_cell.angle_beta   90.00
_cell.angle_gamma   90.00
#
_symmetry.space_group_name_H-M   'P 1'
#
loop_
_entity.id
_entity.type
_entity.pdbx_description
1 polymer ?
#
loop_
_entity_poly.entity_id
_entity_poly.type
_entity_poly.pdbx_seq_one_letter_code
_entity_poly.pdbx_strand_id
1 'polypeptide(L)'
;MTSTIPAVGPLPAPETFRPEKVTLDGISVEQLQHHLTLLKWFKELESGDVAADKRFLLLAEQRYEAWARILQSLADRPNDVPVPPIDIAYMWHSHMLSPHRYYEDNYYLQRRDTVMNIAFPLRQLHDTYMSGKKPSDTTIRQWEKVTHLPYKLDIADHPDYKSNCKWCDKAMRLDWPTIIDLRTAKVPKSRVTCDGCQAEWNRDTVSGHLFWTDVKRYLDDPAQSLVRGAILSPGMGFTDPSAADQDHVILFDGLSSEDIQTRLVDWKACQWKNIIADLKEVKTRAISRRRWRAIHPQTVDKMGGAYRELTAPFSLDLCLAVQRQRKFTDTMANIQWDTPTSLGM
;
A
#
# COMPACT_ATOMS: atom_id res chain seq x y z
N MET A 1 -21.74 37.90 63.60
CA MET A 1 -20.65 38.57 62.87
C MET A 1 -20.61 37.96 61.48
N THR A 2 -21.21 38.66 60.52
CA THR A 2 -21.30 38.31 59.11
C THR A 2 -19.94 38.55 58.45
N SER A 3 -19.28 37.48 57.98
CA SER A 3 -18.05 37.56 57.19
C SER A 3 -18.40 37.53 55.71
N THR A 4 -18.33 38.68 55.06
CA THR A 4 -18.44 38.85 53.61
C THR A 4 -17.15 38.39 52.92
N ILE A 5 -17.24 37.42 52.01
CA ILE A 5 -16.15 37.04 51.10
C ILE A 5 -16.04 38.12 50.01
N PRO A 6 -14.85 38.69 49.74
CA PRO A 6 -14.71 39.70 48.69
C PRO A 6 -14.84 39.05 47.31
N ALA A 7 -15.59 39.71 46.42
CA ALA A 7 -15.76 39.29 45.03
C ALA A 7 -14.41 39.37 44.30
N VAL A 8 -13.94 38.23 43.79
CA VAL A 8 -12.79 38.17 42.88
C VAL A 8 -13.26 38.66 41.52
N GLY A 9 -12.70 39.78 41.05
CA GLY A 9 -12.96 40.29 39.69
C GLY A 9 -12.51 39.30 38.61
N PRO A 10 -13.02 39.43 37.37
CA PRO A 10 -12.65 38.53 36.29
C PRO A 10 -11.13 38.56 36.07
N LEU A 11 -10.53 37.38 35.96
CA LEU A 11 -9.13 37.21 35.59
C LEU A 11 -8.86 37.99 34.28
N PRO A 12 -7.76 38.75 34.18
CA PRO A 12 -7.40 39.40 32.93
C PRO A 12 -7.30 38.35 31.83
N ALA A 13 -7.85 38.67 30.66
CA ALA A 13 -7.71 37.82 29.48
C ALA A 13 -6.22 37.53 29.26
N PRO A 14 -5.81 36.26 29.05
CA PRO A 14 -4.41 35.95 28.85
C PRO A 14 -3.89 36.78 27.69
N GLU A 15 -2.80 37.51 27.95
CA GLU A 15 -2.06 38.24 26.93
C GLU A 15 -1.88 37.32 25.72
N THR A 16 -2.18 37.85 24.54
CA THR A 16 -2.18 37.14 23.26
C THR A 16 -1.02 36.14 23.21
N PHE A 17 -1.33 34.85 23.33
CA PHE A 17 -0.38 33.78 23.08
C PHE A 17 0.05 33.92 21.63
N ARG A 18 1.21 34.55 21.40
CA ARG A 18 1.89 34.47 20.11
C ARG A 18 2.62 33.14 20.14
N PRO A 19 2.20 32.12 19.36
CA PRO A 19 2.98 30.91 19.25
C PRO A 19 4.30 31.29 18.57
N GLU A 20 5.31 31.66 19.35
CA GLU A 20 6.68 31.57 18.93
C GLU A 20 6.90 30.13 18.50
N LYS A 21 7.40 29.96 17.27
CA LYS A 21 7.76 28.70 16.58
C LYS A 21 7.90 27.50 17.53
N VAL A 22 6.79 26.86 17.86
CA VAL A 22 6.80 25.57 18.55
C VAL A 22 7.18 24.54 17.49
N THR A 23 8.46 24.20 17.43
CA THR A 23 8.93 23.03 16.69
C THR A 23 8.98 21.86 17.65
N LEU A 24 8.06 20.91 17.49
CA LEU A 24 8.11 19.61 18.16
C LEU A 24 9.00 18.70 17.31
N ASP A 25 10.18 18.31 17.80
CA ASP A 25 11.07 17.33 17.16
C ASP A 25 11.27 17.49 15.64
N GLY A 26 11.46 18.73 15.17
CA GLY A 26 11.67 19.02 13.75
C GLY A 26 10.41 19.13 12.89
N ILE A 27 9.23 19.03 13.50
CA ILE A 27 7.92 19.29 12.85
C ILE A 27 7.51 20.74 13.10
N SER A 28 7.30 21.51 12.03
CA SER A 28 6.80 22.87 12.11
C SER A 28 5.26 22.94 12.17
N VAL A 29 4.72 24.03 12.72
CA VAL A 29 3.28 24.34 12.69
C VAL A 29 2.73 24.32 11.25
N GLU A 30 3.52 24.81 10.29
CA GLU A 30 3.18 24.79 8.86
C GLU A 30 3.03 23.35 8.33
N GLN A 31 3.95 22.44 8.67
CA GLN A 31 3.85 21.03 8.27
C GLN A 31 2.60 20.36 8.86
N LEU A 32 2.26 20.66 10.12
CA LEU A 32 1.04 20.18 10.74
C LEU A 32 -0.20 20.69 10.01
N GLN A 33 -0.25 21.98 9.65
CA GLN A 33 -1.34 22.56 8.87
C GLN A 33 -1.50 21.90 7.51
N HIS A 34 -0.40 21.65 6.79
CA HIS A 34 -0.44 20.94 5.52
C HIS A 34 -0.96 19.51 5.68
N HIS A 35 -0.51 18.79 6.71
CA HIS A 35 -0.97 17.43 6.99
C HIS A 35 -2.46 17.36 7.37
N LEU A 36 -2.93 18.25 8.24
CA LEU A 36 -4.35 18.34 8.60
C LEU A 36 -5.22 18.68 7.39
N THR A 37 -4.72 19.55 6.50
CA THR A 37 -5.40 19.86 5.22
C THR A 37 -5.52 18.62 4.34
N LEU A 38 -4.46 17.83 4.24
CA LEU A 38 -4.46 16.59 3.48
C LEU A 38 -5.46 15.57 4.06
N LEU A 39 -5.46 15.38 5.39
CA LEU A 39 -6.41 14.47 6.05
C LEU A 39 -7.85 14.92 5.85
N LYS A 40 -8.12 16.23 5.90
CA LYS A 40 -9.43 16.80 5.58
C LYS A 40 -9.82 16.50 4.13
N TRP A 41 -8.90 16.68 3.17
CA TRP A 41 -9.17 16.38 1.78
C TRP A 41 -9.47 14.88 1.58
N PHE A 42 -8.71 13.98 2.22
CA PHE A 42 -9.01 12.54 2.20
C PHE A 42 -10.38 12.21 2.75
N LYS A 43 -10.81 12.88 3.83
CA LYS A 43 -12.16 12.70 4.40
C LYS A 43 -13.25 13.11 3.42
N GLU A 44 -13.04 14.19 2.67
CA GLU A 44 -13.98 14.67 1.66
C GLU A 44 -14.08 13.77 0.42
N LEU A 45 -13.15 12.83 0.22
CA LEU A 45 -13.23 11.83 -0.86
C LEU A 45 -14.12 10.63 -0.51
N GLU A 46 -14.51 10.48 0.76
CA GLU A 46 -15.39 9.40 1.18
C GLU A 46 -16.78 9.60 0.59
N SER A 47 -17.29 8.56 -0.08
CA SER A 47 -18.69 8.55 -0.54
C SER A 47 -19.57 7.79 0.45
N GLY A 48 -20.77 8.33 0.72
CA GLY A 48 -21.81 7.61 1.45
C GLY A 48 -22.39 6.43 0.65
N ASP A 49 -22.25 6.44 -0.67
CA ASP A 49 -22.53 5.28 -1.52
C ASP A 49 -21.33 4.32 -1.46
N VAL A 50 -21.52 3.22 -0.72
CA VAL A 50 -20.51 2.17 -0.54
C VAL A 50 -20.01 1.60 -1.87
N ALA A 51 -20.89 1.43 -2.87
CA ALA A 51 -20.47 0.88 -4.15
C ALA A 51 -19.58 1.88 -4.89
N ALA A 52 -19.99 3.14 -4.99
CA ALA A 52 -19.20 4.20 -5.61
C ALA A 52 -17.84 4.40 -4.91
N ASP A 53 -17.83 4.37 -3.57
CA ASP A 53 -16.60 4.46 -2.77
C ASP A 53 -15.63 3.31 -3.09
N LYS A 54 -16.12 2.07 -3.15
CA LYS A 54 -15.31 0.91 -3.54
C LYS A 54 -14.78 1.02 -4.97
N ARG A 55 -15.57 1.53 -5.93
CA ARG A 55 -15.10 1.78 -7.30
C ARG A 55 -13.96 2.79 -7.30
N PHE A 56 -14.12 3.91 -6.58
CA PHE A 56 -13.09 4.93 -6.45
C PHE A 56 -11.77 4.34 -5.90
N LEU A 57 -11.83 3.56 -4.82
CA LEU A 57 -10.64 2.94 -4.23
C LEU A 57 -9.96 1.96 -5.20
N LEU A 58 -10.73 1.13 -5.90
CA LEU A 58 -10.15 0.18 -6.87
C LEU A 58 -9.48 0.90 -8.06
N LEU A 59 -10.07 1.98 -8.57
CA LEU A 59 -9.48 2.78 -9.66
C LEU A 59 -8.25 3.56 -9.20
N ALA A 60 -8.31 4.15 -8.00
CA ALA A 60 -7.18 4.85 -7.39
C ALA A 60 -5.99 3.90 -7.17
N GLU A 61 -6.24 2.64 -6.78
CA GLU A 61 -5.20 1.62 -6.65
C GLU A 61 -4.55 1.30 -8.02
N GLN A 62 -5.35 1.14 -9.08
CA GLN A 62 -4.81 0.91 -10.44
C GLN A 62 -3.94 2.07 -10.93
N ARG A 63 -4.39 3.31 -10.67
CA ARG A 63 -3.64 4.52 -11.01
C ARG A 63 -2.36 4.64 -10.19
N TYR A 64 -2.41 4.30 -8.90
CA TYR A 64 -1.24 4.25 -8.03
C TYR A 64 -0.26 3.15 -8.45
N GLU A 65 -0.75 1.99 -8.88
CA GLU A 65 0.10 0.92 -9.41
C GLU A 65 0.91 1.38 -10.63
N ALA A 66 0.26 2.03 -11.59
CA ALA A 66 0.93 2.62 -12.74
C ALA A 66 1.94 3.71 -12.31
N TRP A 67 1.52 4.59 -11.40
CA TRP A 67 2.38 5.64 -10.85
C TRP A 67 3.60 5.09 -10.12
N ALA A 68 3.46 4.05 -9.30
CA ALA A 68 4.57 3.47 -8.55
C ALA A 68 5.69 2.97 -9.47
N ARG A 69 5.35 2.42 -10.65
CA ARG A 69 6.35 2.03 -11.66
C ARG A 69 7.08 3.24 -12.25
N ILE A 70 6.37 4.33 -12.50
CA ILE A 70 6.95 5.57 -13.03
C ILE A 70 7.82 6.24 -11.97
N LEU A 71 7.34 6.32 -10.73
CA LEU A 71 8.03 6.90 -9.59
C LEU A 71 9.43 6.30 -9.42
N GLN A 72 9.54 4.98 -9.61
CA GLN A 72 10.81 4.27 -9.58
C GLN A 72 11.78 4.73 -10.68
N SER A 73 11.30 4.97 -11.91
CA SER A 73 12.12 5.52 -13.00
C SER A 73 12.55 6.99 -12.80
N LEU A 74 11.94 7.67 -11.83
CA LEU A 74 12.23 9.06 -11.46
C LEU A 74 13.07 9.17 -10.19
N ALA A 75 13.45 8.04 -9.58
CA ALA A 75 14.10 8.06 -8.26
C ALA A 75 15.46 8.77 -8.24
N ASP A 76 16.18 8.78 -9.36
CA ASP A 76 17.44 9.52 -9.51
C ASP A 76 17.22 11.01 -9.88
N ARG A 77 15.97 11.41 -10.14
CA ARG A 77 15.57 12.77 -10.55
C ARG A 77 14.37 13.24 -9.71
N PRO A 78 14.51 13.37 -8.38
CA PRO A 78 13.39 13.67 -7.48
C PRO A 78 12.69 15.00 -7.79
N ASN A 79 13.40 15.97 -8.38
CA ASN A 79 12.81 17.25 -8.81
C ASN A 79 11.90 17.12 -10.04
N ASP A 80 11.99 16.02 -10.80
CA ASP A 80 11.16 15.76 -11.98
C ASP A 80 9.86 15.01 -11.62
N VAL A 81 9.68 14.63 -10.34
CA VAL A 81 8.49 13.91 -9.88
C VAL A 81 7.29 14.86 -9.91
N PRO A 82 6.31 14.68 -10.82
CA PRO A 82 5.12 15.52 -10.82
C PRO A 82 4.30 15.34 -9.54
N VAL A 83 3.64 16.41 -9.11
CA VAL A 83 2.68 16.36 -8.00
C VAL A 83 1.52 15.43 -8.40
N PRO A 84 1.24 14.37 -7.64
CA PRO A 84 0.20 13.42 -8.01
C PRO A 84 -1.20 13.97 -7.74
N PRO A 85 -2.19 13.55 -8.54
CA PRO A 85 -3.61 13.65 -8.22
C PRO A 85 -3.95 13.10 -6.84
N ILE A 86 -5.01 13.62 -6.23
CA ILE A 86 -5.35 13.28 -4.85
C ILE A 86 -5.69 11.80 -4.64
N ASP A 87 -6.28 11.13 -5.63
CA ASP A 87 -6.57 9.68 -5.56
C ASP A 87 -5.30 8.84 -5.45
N ILE A 88 -4.26 9.21 -6.20
CA ILE A 88 -2.94 8.56 -6.16
C ILE A 88 -2.19 8.97 -4.90
N ALA A 89 -2.25 10.24 -4.51
CA ALA A 89 -1.65 10.73 -3.26
C ALA A 89 -2.25 10.02 -2.04
N TYR A 90 -3.54 9.68 -2.08
CA TYR A 90 -4.21 8.94 -1.01
C TYR A 90 -3.68 7.51 -0.89
N MET A 91 -3.57 6.79 -2.00
CA MET A 91 -2.98 5.46 -2.02
C MET A 91 -1.51 5.47 -1.59
N TRP A 92 -0.73 6.44 -2.10
CA TRP A 92 0.67 6.58 -1.72
C TRP A 92 0.84 6.87 -0.24
N HIS A 93 0.08 7.82 0.30
CA HIS A 93 0.08 8.13 1.73
C HIS A 93 -0.30 6.91 2.57
N SER A 94 -1.40 6.24 2.24
CA SER A 94 -1.82 5.02 2.94
C SER A 94 -0.80 3.88 2.85
N HIS A 95 -0.04 3.78 1.75
CA HIS A 95 1.05 2.83 1.63
C HIS A 95 2.20 3.17 2.60
N MET A 96 2.62 4.44 2.65
CA MET A 96 3.70 4.90 3.55
C MET A 96 3.40 4.73 5.04
N LEU A 97 2.11 4.68 5.44
CA LEU A 97 1.71 4.38 6.82
C LEU A 97 2.04 2.94 7.26
N SER A 98 2.44 2.08 6.32
CA SER A 98 3.03 0.77 6.59
C SER A 98 4.50 0.77 6.13
N PRO A 99 5.41 1.48 6.82
CA PRO A 99 6.74 1.80 6.33
C PRO A 99 7.55 0.57 5.90
N HIS A 100 7.37 -0.54 6.62
CA HIS A 100 7.98 -1.82 6.27
C HIS A 100 7.49 -2.41 4.94
N ARG A 101 6.17 -2.40 4.71
CA ARG A 101 5.56 -2.87 3.45
C ARG A 101 5.91 -1.92 2.31
N TYR A 102 5.88 -0.62 2.57
CA TYR A 102 6.29 0.41 1.61
C TYR A 102 7.74 0.24 1.18
N TYR A 103 8.66 0.05 2.11
CA TYR A 103 10.07 -0.20 1.79
C TYR A 103 10.21 -1.48 0.95
N GLU A 104 9.65 -2.59 1.43
CA GLU A 104 9.73 -3.88 0.75
C GLU A 104 9.18 -3.79 -0.68
N ASP A 105 7.97 -3.28 -0.87
CA ASP A 105 7.35 -3.16 -2.20
C ASP A 105 8.16 -2.30 -3.15
N ASN A 106 8.76 -1.20 -2.68
CA ASN A 106 9.62 -0.37 -3.50
C ASN A 106 10.97 -1.05 -3.82
N TYR A 107 11.52 -1.80 -2.87
CA TYR A 107 12.69 -2.63 -3.10
C TYR A 107 12.39 -3.71 -4.16
N TYR A 108 11.21 -4.33 -4.16
CA TYR A 108 10.85 -5.34 -5.16
C TYR A 108 10.58 -4.78 -6.55
N LEU A 109 10.10 -3.53 -6.65
CA LEU A 109 9.79 -2.93 -7.94
C LEU A 109 11.04 -2.61 -8.78
N GLN A 110 12.14 -2.12 -8.19
CA GLN A 110 13.38 -1.80 -8.93
C GLN A 110 14.70 -2.03 -8.17
N ARG A 111 14.70 -2.73 -7.03
CA ARG A 111 15.92 -3.08 -6.24
C ARG A 111 16.70 -1.85 -5.77
N ARG A 112 16.01 -0.73 -5.59
CA ARG A 112 16.57 0.52 -5.07
C ARG A 112 15.68 1.05 -3.96
N ASP A 113 16.31 1.50 -2.89
CA ASP A 113 15.69 2.32 -1.86
C ASP A 113 15.63 3.80 -2.28
N THR A 114 16.05 4.15 -3.50
CA THR A 114 16.10 5.52 -3.99
C THR A 114 14.72 6.20 -4.01
N VAL A 115 13.63 5.45 -4.12
CA VAL A 115 12.27 6.01 -3.96
C VAL A 115 12.02 6.52 -2.55
N MET A 116 12.73 6.01 -1.54
CA MET A 116 12.68 6.55 -0.17
C MET A 116 13.24 7.97 -0.08
N ASN A 117 14.04 8.42 -1.07
CA ASN A 117 14.54 9.80 -1.15
C ASN A 117 13.53 10.75 -1.80
N ILE A 118 12.43 10.24 -2.36
CA ILE A 118 11.39 11.09 -2.95
C ILE A 118 10.47 11.56 -1.83
N ALA A 119 10.52 12.86 -1.54
CA ALA A 119 9.64 13.48 -0.57
C ALA A 119 8.19 13.43 -1.04
N PHE A 120 7.27 13.09 -0.12
CA PHE A 120 5.85 13.24 -0.38
C PHE A 120 5.51 14.73 -0.56
N PRO A 121 4.79 15.13 -1.63
CA PRO A 121 4.58 16.53 -2.01
C PRO A 121 3.49 17.21 -1.16
N LEU A 122 3.70 17.21 0.17
CA LEU A 122 2.71 17.65 1.15
C LEU A 122 2.33 19.14 0.99
N ARG A 123 3.33 20.00 0.76
CA ARG A 123 3.11 21.45 0.55
C ARG A 123 2.32 21.69 -0.74
N GLN A 124 2.71 21.04 -1.84
CA GLN A 124 2.06 21.23 -3.13
C GLN A 124 0.61 20.73 -3.13
N LEU A 125 0.32 19.65 -2.40
CA LEU A 125 -1.04 19.17 -2.19
C LEU A 125 -1.87 20.14 -1.33
N HIS A 126 -1.27 20.72 -0.29
CA HIS A 126 -1.91 21.78 0.51
C HIS A 126 -2.23 23.00 -0.36
N ASP A 127 -1.28 23.51 -1.13
CA ASP A 127 -1.49 24.66 -2.03
C ASP A 127 -2.63 24.39 -3.04
N THR A 128 -2.67 23.16 -3.58
CA THR A 128 -3.76 22.72 -4.46
C THR A 128 -5.10 22.75 -3.75
N TYR A 129 -5.18 22.26 -2.51
CA TYR A 129 -6.41 22.33 -1.72
C TYR A 129 -6.85 23.78 -1.48
N MET A 130 -5.92 24.65 -1.06
CA MET A 130 -6.18 26.07 -0.75
C MET A 130 -6.63 26.87 -1.98
N SER A 131 -6.21 26.48 -3.18
CA SER A 131 -6.70 27.04 -4.45
C SER A 131 -8.12 26.56 -4.86
N GLY A 132 -8.87 25.95 -3.94
CA GLY A 132 -10.18 25.37 -4.20
C GLY A 132 -10.10 24.01 -4.90
N LYS A 133 -9.06 23.22 -4.58
CA LYS A 133 -8.77 21.89 -5.19
C LYS A 133 -8.52 21.96 -6.70
N LYS A 134 -7.97 23.07 -7.17
CA LYS A 134 -7.70 23.33 -8.59
C LYS A 134 -6.19 23.31 -8.85
N PRO A 135 -5.63 22.19 -9.33
CA PRO A 135 -4.21 22.16 -9.70
C PRO A 135 -3.93 23.16 -10.82
N SER A 136 -2.70 23.68 -10.88
CA SER A 136 -2.29 24.58 -11.96
C SER A 136 -2.23 23.84 -13.31
N ASP A 137 -2.42 24.54 -14.41
CA ASP A 137 -2.25 23.96 -15.76
C ASP A 137 -0.85 23.36 -15.96
N THR A 138 0.18 23.93 -15.32
CA THR A 138 1.54 23.41 -15.36
C THR A 138 1.62 22.05 -14.67
N THR A 139 0.99 21.91 -13.51
CA THR A 139 0.91 20.63 -12.77
C THR A 139 0.20 19.56 -13.59
N ILE A 140 -0.94 19.90 -14.20
CA ILE A 140 -1.70 18.98 -15.07
C ILE A 140 -0.84 18.56 -16.26
N ARG A 141 -0.26 19.53 -17.00
CA ARG A 141 0.58 19.24 -18.18
C ARG A 141 1.80 18.39 -17.84
N GLN A 142 2.47 18.66 -16.73
CA GLN A 142 3.62 17.86 -16.28
C GLN A 142 3.19 16.43 -15.95
N TRP A 143 2.11 16.27 -15.18
CA TRP A 143 1.57 14.96 -14.84
C TRP A 143 1.21 14.14 -16.09
N GLU A 144 0.42 14.70 -17.01
CA GLU A 144 -0.05 14.00 -18.20
C GLU A 144 1.10 13.70 -19.17
N LYS A 145 2.11 14.59 -19.24
CA LYS A 145 3.32 14.36 -20.03
C LYS A 145 4.16 13.20 -19.49
N VAL A 146 4.32 13.12 -18.17
CA VAL A 146 5.19 12.11 -17.53
C VAL A 146 4.49 10.75 -17.41
N THR A 147 3.20 10.75 -17.09
CA THR A 147 2.47 9.54 -16.73
C THR A 147 1.57 9.00 -17.83
N HIS A 148 1.19 9.83 -18.80
CA HIS A 148 0.15 9.53 -19.79
C HIS A 148 -1.21 9.17 -19.18
N LEU A 149 -1.45 9.52 -17.90
CA LEU A 149 -2.71 9.34 -17.20
C LEU A 149 -3.41 10.69 -17.03
N PRO A 150 -4.76 10.76 -17.13
CA PRO A 150 -5.47 11.99 -16.87
C PRO A 150 -5.26 12.44 -15.42
N TYR A 151 -5.12 13.75 -15.17
CA TYR A 151 -4.90 14.23 -13.79
C TYR A 151 -6.08 13.91 -12.88
N LYS A 152 -7.31 14.20 -13.30
CA LYS A 152 -8.50 13.90 -12.49
C LYS A 152 -8.97 12.47 -12.74
N LEU A 153 -9.26 11.73 -11.67
CA LEU A 153 -10.04 10.49 -11.75
C LEU A 153 -11.53 10.84 -11.78
N ASP A 154 -12.22 10.47 -12.86
CA ASP A 154 -13.68 10.48 -12.94
C ASP A 154 -14.19 9.04 -13.01
N ILE A 155 -14.92 8.61 -11.98
CA ILE A 155 -15.43 7.23 -11.93
C ILE A 155 -16.44 6.93 -13.04
N ALA A 156 -17.07 7.95 -13.64
CA ALA A 156 -18.03 7.77 -14.73
C ALA A 156 -17.36 7.35 -16.04
N ASP A 157 -16.08 7.70 -16.23
CA ASP A 157 -15.29 7.32 -17.41
C ASP A 157 -14.89 5.83 -17.41
N HIS A 158 -15.23 5.10 -16.33
CA HIS A 158 -14.92 3.70 -16.11
C HIS A 158 -16.21 2.87 -15.94
N PRO A 159 -16.93 2.56 -17.04
CA PRO A 159 -18.15 1.75 -16.96
C PRO A 159 -17.88 0.31 -16.48
N ASP A 160 -16.66 -0.17 -16.68
CA ASP A 160 -16.15 -1.50 -16.32
C ASP A 160 -14.76 -1.41 -15.67
N TYR A 161 -14.41 -2.44 -14.90
CA TYR A 161 -13.07 -2.62 -14.36
C TYR A 161 -12.20 -3.37 -15.37
N LYS A 162 -11.14 -2.70 -15.84
CA LYS A 162 -10.20 -3.23 -16.82
C LYS A 162 -9.03 -3.91 -16.12
N SER A 163 -8.68 -5.12 -16.53
CA SER A 163 -7.49 -5.85 -16.06
C SER A 163 -6.96 -6.75 -17.17
N ASN A 164 -5.83 -7.42 -16.93
CA ASN A 164 -5.31 -8.47 -17.81
C ASN A 164 -5.27 -9.81 -17.08
N CYS A 165 -5.54 -10.89 -17.80
CA CYS A 165 -5.36 -12.24 -17.28
C CYS A 165 -3.89 -12.48 -16.92
N LYS A 166 -3.61 -13.02 -15.72
CA LYS A 166 -2.23 -13.26 -15.27
C LYS A 166 -1.50 -14.37 -16.04
N TRP A 167 -2.25 -15.26 -16.71
CA TRP A 167 -1.70 -16.43 -17.41
C TRP A 167 -1.50 -16.23 -18.91
N CYS A 168 -2.42 -15.53 -19.58
CA CYS A 168 -2.35 -15.33 -21.03
C CYS A 168 -2.31 -13.86 -21.46
N ASP A 169 -2.27 -12.93 -20.50
CA ASP A 169 -2.26 -11.46 -20.69
C ASP A 169 -3.45 -10.88 -21.48
N LYS A 170 -4.43 -11.72 -21.85
CA LYS A 170 -5.64 -11.25 -22.53
C LYS A 170 -6.39 -10.23 -21.67
N ALA A 171 -6.77 -9.12 -22.28
CA ALA A 171 -7.54 -8.07 -21.64
C ALA A 171 -8.90 -8.61 -21.13
N MET A 172 -9.25 -8.23 -19.92
CA MET A 172 -10.46 -8.61 -19.20
C MET A 172 -11.24 -7.34 -18.82
N ARG A 173 -12.56 -7.41 -19.01
CA ARG A 173 -13.51 -6.37 -18.62
C ARG A 173 -14.48 -6.97 -17.63
N LEU A 174 -14.46 -6.48 -16.40
CA LEU A 174 -15.25 -7.00 -15.29
C LEU A 174 -16.29 -5.97 -14.88
N ASP A 175 -17.53 -6.39 -14.68
CA ASP A 175 -18.54 -5.51 -14.11
C ASP A 175 -18.21 -5.17 -12.65
N TRP A 176 -18.66 -4.00 -12.21
CA TRP A 176 -18.34 -3.47 -10.90
C TRP A 176 -18.83 -4.34 -9.73
N PRO A 177 -20.07 -4.86 -9.70
CA PRO A 177 -20.51 -5.79 -8.68
C PRO A 177 -19.58 -7.01 -8.53
N THR A 178 -19.20 -7.64 -9.65
CA THR A 178 -18.31 -8.81 -9.68
C THR A 178 -16.94 -8.50 -9.08
N ILE A 179 -16.25 -7.45 -9.53
CA ILE A 179 -14.90 -7.14 -9.02
C ILE A 179 -14.93 -6.67 -7.56
N ILE A 180 -15.96 -5.91 -7.15
CA ILE A 180 -16.10 -5.45 -5.76
C ILE A 180 -16.29 -6.65 -4.83
N ASP A 181 -17.14 -7.61 -5.19
CA ASP A 181 -17.33 -8.84 -4.42
C ASP A 181 -16.03 -9.65 -4.34
N LEU A 182 -15.36 -9.88 -5.47
CA LEU A 182 -14.08 -10.60 -5.53
C LEU A 182 -12.99 -9.97 -4.66
N ARG A 183 -12.86 -8.64 -4.70
CA ARG A 183 -11.81 -7.92 -4.00
C ARG A 183 -12.10 -7.73 -2.52
N THR A 184 -13.36 -7.46 -2.15
CA THR A 184 -13.68 -6.89 -0.84
C THR A 184 -14.53 -7.77 0.06
N ALA A 185 -15.24 -8.77 -0.49
CA ALA A 185 -16.06 -9.65 0.33
C ALA A 185 -15.17 -10.57 1.18
N LYS A 186 -15.61 -10.88 2.40
CA LYS A 186 -14.93 -11.86 3.26
C LYS A 186 -14.84 -13.23 2.57
N VAL A 187 -15.96 -13.66 1.95
CA VAL A 187 -16.06 -14.88 1.15
C VAL A 187 -16.74 -14.51 -0.18
N PRO A 188 -15.97 -14.34 -1.27
CA PRO A 188 -16.51 -13.97 -2.57
C PRO A 188 -17.46 -15.04 -3.16
N LYS A 189 -18.60 -14.59 -3.67
CA LYS A 189 -19.59 -15.44 -4.37
C LYS A 189 -19.39 -15.43 -5.88
N SER A 190 -18.88 -14.32 -6.39
CA SER A 190 -18.60 -14.13 -7.81
C SER A 190 -17.49 -15.06 -8.26
N ARG A 191 -17.53 -15.43 -9.55
CA ARG A 191 -16.53 -16.28 -10.20
C ARG A 191 -16.18 -15.61 -11.52
N VAL A 192 -14.88 -15.52 -11.79
CA VAL A 192 -14.36 -14.96 -13.03
C VAL A 192 -13.44 -15.99 -13.65
N THR A 193 -13.66 -16.30 -14.91
CA THR A 193 -12.75 -17.12 -15.72
C THR A 193 -12.27 -16.30 -16.90
N CYS A 194 -11.01 -16.48 -17.29
CA CYS A 194 -10.50 -15.87 -18.51
C CYS A 194 -11.13 -16.55 -19.74
N ASP A 195 -11.69 -15.76 -20.64
CA ASP A 195 -12.27 -16.24 -21.90
C ASP A 195 -11.22 -16.77 -22.90
N GLY A 196 -9.92 -16.48 -22.68
CA GLY A 196 -8.80 -16.97 -23.48
C GLY A 196 -8.26 -18.31 -22.99
N CYS A 197 -7.73 -18.35 -21.76
CA CYS A 197 -7.05 -19.54 -21.21
C CYS A 197 -7.89 -20.35 -20.22
N GLN A 198 -9.13 -19.93 -19.94
CA GLN A 198 -10.02 -20.58 -18.95
C GLN A 198 -9.50 -20.58 -17.51
N ALA A 199 -8.43 -19.81 -17.22
CA ALA A 199 -7.94 -19.67 -15.86
C ALA A 199 -8.97 -19.01 -14.94
N GLU A 200 -9.16 -19.58 -13.76
CA GLU A 200 -10.00 -18.99 -12.72
C GLU A 200 -9.26 -17.82 -12.08
N TRP A 201 -9.86 -16.64 -12.14
CA TRP A 201 -9.32 -15.41 -11.59
C TRP A 201 -9.99 -15.09 -10.25
N ASN A 202 -9.24 -15.23 -9.16
CA ASN A 202 -9.68 -14.88 -7.82
C ASN A 202 -8.46 -14.50 -6.95
N ARG A 203 -8.68 -14.12 -5.68
CA ARG A 203 -7.59 -13.69 -4.79
C ARG A 203 -6.59 -14.80 -4.49
N ASP A 204 -7.01 -16.07 -4.46
CA ASP A 204 -6.15 -17.24 -4.22
C ASP A 204 -5.20 -17.48 -5.40
N THR A 205 -5.75 -17.61 -6.61
CA THR A 205 -4.97 -17.95 -7.82
C THR A 205 -4.08 -16.80 -8.28
N VAL A 206 -4.55 -15.55 -8.19
CA VAL A 206 -3.77 -14.37 -8.59
C VAL A 206 -2.61 -14.11 -7.63
N SER A 207 -2.83 -14.22 -6.31
CA SER A 207 -1.74 -14.05 -5.34
C SER A 207 -0.71 -15.18 -5.42
N GLY A 208 -1.14 -16.42 -5.66
CA GLY A 208 -0.21 -17.52 -5.85
C GLY A 208 0.56 -17.44 -7.17
N HIS A 209 -0.04 -16.90 -8.23
CA HIS A 209 0.70 -16.56 -9.45
C HIS A 209 1.76 -15.49 -9.18
N LEU A 210 1.43 -14.45 -8.41
CA LEU A 210 2.39 -13.43 -8.00
C LEU A 210 3.55 -14.04 -7.19
N PHE A 211 3.24 -14.92 -6.24
CA PHE A 211 4.24 -15.67 -5.47
C PHE A 211 5.20 -16.45 -6.37
N TRP A 212 4.67 -17.29 -7.26
CA TRP A 212 5.53 -18.07 -8.16
C TRP A 212 6.30 -17.19 -9.15
N THR A 213 5.75 -16.05 -9.57
CA THR A 213 6.46 -15.10 -10.43
C THR A 213 7.68 -14.55 -9.69
N ASP A 214 7.53 -14.16 -8.43
CA ASP A 214 8.63 -13.62 -7.63
C ASP A 214 9.67 -14.71 -7.28
N VAL A 215 9.23 -15.95 -7.01
CA VAL A 215 10.14 -17.11 -6.85
C VAL A 215 10.90 -17.40 -8.14
N LYS A 216 10.25 -17.36 -9.31
CA LYS A 216 10.95 -17.56 -10.59
C LYS A 216 12.02 -16.49 -10.80
N ARG A 217 11.68 -15.22 -10.55
CA ARG A 217 12.65 -14.11 -10.62
C ARG A 217 13.82 -14.29 -9.65
N TYR A 218 13.57 -14.84 -8.46
CA TYR A 218 14.62 -15.24 -7.52
C TYR A 218 15.54 -16.30 -8.13
N LEU A 219 14.98 -17.39 -8.65
CA LEU A 219 15.79 -18.48 -9.22
C LEU A 219 16.55 -18.07 -10.50
N ASP A 220 16.01 -17.14 -11.29
CA ASP A 220 16.68 -16.61 -12.49
C ASP A 220 17.88 -15.71 -12.12
N ASP A 221 17.79 -14.94 -11.04
CA ASP A 221 18.79 -13.95 -10.63
C ASP A 221 18.80 -13.73 -9.11
N PRO A 222 19.33 -14.67 -8.30
CA PRO A 222 19.28 -14.60 -6.84
C PRO A 222 20.09 -13.44 -6.26
N ALA A 223 21.12 -12.99 -6.99
CA ALA A 223 21.98 -11.88 -6.58
C ALA A 223 21.22 -10.55 -6.51
N GLN A 224 20.02 -10.50 -7.07
CA GLN A 224 19.31 -9.26 -7.24
C GLN A 224 17.80 -9.38 -6.95
N SER A 225 17.18 -10.55 -7.10
CA SER A 225 15.79 -10.79 -6.72
C SER A 225 15.73 -11.33 -5.30
N LEU A 226 14.72 -10.92 -4.54
CA LEU A 226 14.30 -11.59 -3.30
C LEU A 226 12.79 -11.81 -3.36
N VAL A 227 12.27 -12.70 -2.51
CA VAL A 227 10.83 -12.96 -2.37
C VAL A 227 10.26 -12.16 -1.20
N ARG A 228 9.06 -11.56 -1.37
CA ARG A 228 8.40 -10.68 -0.40
C ARG A 228 8.23 -11.28 0.99
N GLY A 229 8.29 -10.42 2.01
CA GLY A 229 8.11 -10.80 3.42
C GLY A 229 9.36 -11.37 4.09
N ALA A 230 10.53 -11.36 3.45
CA ALA A 230 11.75 -11.93 4.00
C ALA A 230 12.82 -10.90 4.40
N ILE A 231 12.76 -9.66 3.89
CA ILE A 231 13.85 -8.67 4.05
C ILE A 231 13.95 -8.13 5.48
N LEU A 232 12.89 -8.17 6.28
CA LEU A 232 12.93 -7.62 7.63
C LEU A 232 13.54 -8.60 8.64
N SER A 233 14.65 -8.19 9.25
CA SER A 233 15.26 -8.88 10.38
C SER A 233 14.24 -9.03 11.53
N PRO A 234 13.94 -10.26 11.98
CA PRO A 234 12.93 -10.51 13.01
C PRO A 234 13.21 -9.85 14.36
N GLY A 235 14.48 -9.55 14.67
CA GLY A 235 14.88 -9.05 15.99
C GLY A 235 15.12 -7.54 16.06
N MET A 236 15.55 -6.92 14.95
CA MET A 236 16.02 -5.52 14.97
C MET A 236 15.13 -4.56 14.17
N GLY A 237 14.20 -5.06 13.36
CA GLY A 237 13.32 -4.23 12.53
C GLY A 237 14.05 -3.53 11.35
N PHE A 238 15.34 -3.76 11.19
CA PHE A 238 16.12 -3.34 10.03
C PHE A 238 16.00 -4.34 8.88
N THR A 239 16.27 -3.84 7.69
CA THR A 239 16.35 -4.61 6.46
C THR A 239 17.64 -5.42 6.43
N ASP A 240 17.55 -6.71 6.15
CA ASP A 240 18.67 -7.63 6.03
C ASP A 240 18.48 -8.53 4.78
N PRO A 241 18.83 -8.02 3.59
CA PRO A 241 18.74 -8.80 2.35
C PRO A 241 19.58 -10.08 2.36
N SER A 242 20.69 -10.11 3.13
CA SER A 242 21.57 -11.27 3.22
C SER A 242 20.94 -12.41 4.01
N ALA A 243 20.29 -12.10 5.13
CA ALA A 243 19.50 -13.07 5.88
C ALA A 243 18.32 -13.61 5.06
N ALA A 244 17.65 -12.72 4.30
CA ALA A 244 16.57 -13.13 3.42
C ALA A 244 17.02 -14.12 2.34
N ASP A 245 18.18 -13.87 1.70
CA ASP A 245 18.75 -14.79 0.72
C ASP A 245 19.11 -16.16 1.33
N GLN A 246 19.72 -16.17 2.52
CA GLN A 246 20.04 -17.42 3.23
C GLN A 246 18.80 -18.27 3.48
N ASP A 247 17.68 -17.65 3.87
CA ASP A 247 16.40 -18.33 4.03
C ASP A 247 15.88 -18.86 2.69
N HIS A 248 15.92 -18.05 1.62
CA HIS A 248 15.45 -18.43 0.28
C HIS A 248 16.23 -19.59 -0.33
N VAL A 249 17.56 -19.64 -0.15
CA VAL A 249 18.42 -20.76 -0.58
C VAL A 249 17.93 -22.08 0.03
N ILE A 250 17.39 -22.07 1.25
CA ILE A 250 16.85 -23.26 1.90
C ILE A 250 15.40 -23.51 1.47
N LEU A 251 14.58 -22.46 1.39
CA LEU A 251 13.16 -22.54 1.04
C LEU A 251 12.90 -22.96 -0.41
N PHE A 252 13.84 -22.69 -1.30
CA PHE A 252 13.72 -23.03 -2.73
C PHE A 252 14.78 -24.05 -3.16
N ASP A 253 15.41 -24.74 -2.20
CA ASP A 253 16.37 -25.82 -2.45
C ASP A 253 15.73 -26.94 -3.28
N GLY A 254 16.32 -27.20 -4.46
CA GLY A 254 15.85 -28.20 -5.40
C GLY A 254 14.70 -27.77 -6.30
N LEU A 255 14.41 -26.48 -6.41
CA LEU A 255 13.53 -25.92 -7.45
C LEU A 255 14.38 -25.25 -8.53
N SER A 256 14.03 -25.50 -9.80
CA SER A 256 14.59 -24.78 -10.96
C SER A 256 13.62 -23.73 -11.49
N SER A 257 14.12 -22.77 -12.27
CA SER A 257 13.27 -21.77 -12.92
C SER A 257 12.26 -22.42 -13.88
N GLU A 258 12.64 -23.51 -14.54
CA GLU A 258 11.80 -24.32 -15.42
C GLU A 258 10.66 -25.01 -14.66
N ASP A 259 10.93 -25.52 -13.45
CA ASP A 259 9.89 -26.09 -12.58
C ASP A 259 8.85 -25.03 -12.24
N ILE A 260 9.28 -23.80 -11.97
CA ILE A 260 8.36 -22.70 -11.67
C ILE A 260 7.62 -22.23 -12.92
N GLN A 261 8.27 -22.18 -14.07
CA GLN A 261 7.62 -21.85 -15.35
C GLN A 261 6.47 -22.83 -15.67
N THR A 262 6.67 -24.11 -15.37
CA THR A 262 5.62 -25.13 -15.53
C THR A 262 4.44 -24.90 -14.59
N ARG A 263 4.68 -24.43 -13.36
CA ARG A 263 3.60 -24.03 -12.44
C ARG A 263 2.88 -22.78 -12.91
N LEU A 264 3.59 -21.81 -13.49
CA LEU A 264 3.00 -20.55 -13.95
C LEU A 264 2.06 -20.73 -15.14
N VAL A 265 2.18 -21.79 -15.94
CA VAL A 265 1.24 -22.06 -17.05
C VAL A 265 -0.04 -22.76 -16.58
N ASP A 266 -0.05 -23.44 -15.43
CA ASP A 266 -1.24 -24.06 -14.84
C ASP A 266 -1.77 -23.22 -13.68
N TRP A 267 -2.87 -22.50 -13.93
CA TRP A 267 -3.52 -21.70 -12.89
C TRP A 267 -3.90 -22.48 -11.63
N LYS A 268 -4.13 -23.80 -11.73
CA LYS A 268 -4.44 -24.62 -10.56
C LYS A 268 -3.20 -24.79 -9.67
N ALA A 269 -2.00 -24.87 -10.24
CA ALA A 269 -0.76 -24.93 -9.48
C ALA A 269 -0.50 -23.64 -8.66
N CYS A 270 -1.09 -22.51 -9.07
CA CYS A 270 -1.06 -21.25 -8.35
C CYS A 270 -2.06 -21.16 -7.17
N GLN A 271 -2.84 -22.20 -6.86
CA GLN A 271 -3.69 -22.20 -5.66
C GLN A 271 -2.86 -22.35 -4.39
N TRP A 272 -3.18 -21.62 -3.32
CA TRP A 272 -2.37 -21.65 -2.09
C TRP A 272 -2.33 -23.02 -1.43
N LYS A 273 -3.36 -23.86 -1.59
CA LYS A 273 -3.32 -25.25 -1.10
C LYS A 273 -2.15 -26.04 -1.68
N ASN A 274 -1.79 -25.77 -2.94
CA ASN A 274 -0.68 -26.44 -3.64
C ASN A 274 0.66 -25.80 -3.24
N ILE A 275 0.73 -24.48 -3.17
CA ILE A 275 1.92 -23.75 -2.67
C ILE A 275 2.27 -24.21 -1.23
N ILE A 276 1.26 -24.35 -0.36
CA ILE A 276 1.45 -24.83 1.01
C ILE A 276 1.94 -26.28 1.02
N ALA A 277 1.46 -27.13 0.10
CA ALA A 277 1.94 -28.50 -0.03
C ALA A 277 3.42 -28.52 -0.43
N ASP A 278 3.81 -27.73 -1.43
CA ASP A 278 5.21 -27.58 -1.87
C ASP A 278 6.11 -27.10 -0.72
N LEU A 279 5.71 -26.04 0.01
CA LEU A 279 6.48 -25.53 1.15
C LEU A 279 6.60 -26.55 2.31
N LYS A 280 5.59 -27.41 2.51
CA LYS A 280 5.65 -28.51 3.50
C LYS A 280 6.64 -29.58 3.07
N GLU A 281 6.71 -29.89 1.77
CA GLU A 281 7.70 -30.83 1.25
C GLU A 281 9.12 -30.28 1.42
N VAL A 282 9.35 -29.03 1.05
CA VAL A 282 10.63 -28.33 1.27
C VAL A 282 11.02 -28.38 2.75
N LYS A 283 10.09 -28.04 3.65
CA LYS A 283 10.33 -28.11 5.10
C LYS A 283 10.76 -29.51 5.53
N THR A 284 10.09 -30.55 5.03
CA THR A 284 10.43 -31.96 5.33
C THR A 284 11.85 -32.30 4.87
N ARG A 285 12.23 -31.90 3.64
CA ARG A 285 13.59 -32.10 3.11
C ARG A 285 14.65 -31.29 3.90
N ALA A 286 14.35 -30.05 4.27
CA ALA A 286 15.26 -29.21 5.03
C ALA A 286 15.47 -29.73 6.46
N ILE A 287 14.45 -30.33 7.08
CA ILE A 287 14.57 -30.99 8.39
C ILE A 287 15.48 -32.21 8.29
N SER A 288 15.29 -33.08 7.29
CA SER A 288 16.14 -34.28 7.13
C SER A 288 17.61 -33.92 6.86
N ARG A 289 17.86 -32.81 6.16
CA ARG A 289 19.19 -32.24 5.92
C ARG A 289 19.74 -31.38 7.07
N ARG A 290 19.01 -31.24 8.19
CA ARG A 290 19.37 -30.40 9.35
C ARG A 290 19.56 -28.90 9.02
N ARG A 291 18.97 -28.41 7.92
CA ARG A 291 19.06 -27.01 7.47
C ARG A 291 17.90 -26.15 7.96
N TRP A 292 16.75 -26.73 8.31
CA TRP A 292 15.54 -25.96 8.69
C TRP A 292 15.76 -24.99 9.87
N ARG A 293 16.62 -25.34 10.83
CA ARG A 293 16.92 -24.48 11.99
C ARG A 293 17.67 -23.19 11.63
N ALA A 294 18.24 -23.11 10.43
CA ALA A 294 18.91 -21.91 9.94
C ALA A 294 17.92 -20.87 9.36
N ILE A 295 16.70 -21.28 9.02
CA ILE A 295 15.66 -20.35 8.56
C ILE A 295 15.17 -19.53 9.74
N HIS A 296 15.03 -18.23 9.54
CA HIS A 296 14.54 -17.34 10.58
C HIS A 296 13.10 -17.69 11.03
N PRO A 297 12.82 -17.66 12.34
CA PRO A 297 11.46 -17.83 12.84
C PRO A 297 10.58 -16.72 12.26
N GLN A 298 9.45 -17.10 11.64
CA GLN A 298 8.46 -16.24 10.95
C GLN A 298 8.67 -15.96 9.45
N THR A 299 9.79 -16.34 8.82
CA THR A 299 9.99 -16.03 7.38
C THR A 299 8.84 -16.55 6.52
N VAL A 300 8.45 -17.80 6.69
CA VAL A 300 7.32 -18.40 5.96
C VAL A 300 5.98 -17.69 6.23
N ASP A 301 5.75 -17.26 7.48
CA ASP A 301 4.50 -16.58 7.86
C ASP A 301 4.45 -15.16 7.28
N LYS A 302 5.57 -14.43 7.34
CA LYS A 302 5.70 -13.09 6.77
C LYS A 302 5.59 -13.12 5.24
N MET A 303 6.19 -14.11 4.58
CA MET A 303 5.99 -14.37 3.15
C MET A 303 4.52 -14.63 2.87
N GLY A 304 3.87 -15.54 3.62
CA GLY A 304 2.43 -15.80 3.47
C GLY A 304 1.59 -14.52 3.57
N GLY A 305 1.85 -13.67 4.55
CA GLY A 305 1.19 -12.38 4.73
C GLY A 305 1.53 -11.31 3.69
N ALA A 306 2.59 -11.49 2.91
CA ALA A 306 3.01 -10.57 1.84
C ALA A 306 2.36 -10.85 0.49
N TYR A 307 1.66 -11.99 0.35
CA TYR A 307 1.02 -12.39 -0.90
C TYR A 307 -0.46 -12.75 -0.73
N ARG A 308 -0.82 -13.54 0.29
CA ARG A 308 -2.17 -14.15 0.38
C ARG A 308 -3.27 -13.11 0.28
N GLU A 309 -4.29 -13.46 -0.51
CA GLU A 309 -5.46 -12.64 -0.79
C GLU A 309 -5.19 -11.33 -1.58
N LEU A 310 -3.97 -11.09 -2.05
CA LEU A 310 -3.62 -9.89 -2.82
C LEU A 310 -3.81 -10.11 -4.32
N THR A 311 -4.33 -9.09 -5.00
CA THR A 311 -4.49 -9.09 -6.47
C THR A 311 -3.74 -7.94 -7.14
N ALA A 312 -3.39 -6.91 -6.36
CA ALA A 312 -2.47 -5.85 -6.73
C ALA A 312 -1.01 -6.31 -6.50
N PRO A 313 -0.02 -5.66 -7.14
CA PRO A 313 1.38 -6.05 -7.02
C PRO A 313 2.04 -5.57 -5.72
N PHE A 314 1.31 -4.99 -4.77
CA PHE A 314 1.81 -4.56 -3.46
C PHE A 314 1.65 -5.69 -2.43
N SER A 315 2.52 -5.75 -1.41
CA SER A 315 2.41 -6.67 -0.26
C SER A 315 1.43 -6.15 0.81
N LEU A 316 0.63 -5.16 0.46
CA LEU A 316 -0.38 -4.51 1.28
C LEU A 316 -1.67 -4.35 0.46
N ASP A 317 -2.80 -4.74 1.05
CA ASP A 317 -4.12 -4.35 0.51
C ASP A 317 -4.33 -2.85 0.75
N LEU A 318 -4.09 -2.05 -0.28
CA LEU A 318 -4.15 -0.59 -0.21
C LEU A 318 -5.57 -0.08 0.01
N CYS A 319 -6.57 -0.74 -0.58
CA CYS A 319 -7.97 -0.40 -0.33
C CYS A 319 -8.32 -0.57 1.16
N LEU A 320 -7.91 -1.69 1.77
CA LEU A 320 -8.09 -1.89 3.21
C LEU A 320 -7.22 -0.94 4.05
N ALA A 321 -6.01 -0.58 3.60
CA ALA A 321 -5.15 0.39 4.28
C ALA A 321 -5.79 1.77 4.33
N VAL A 322 -6.36 2.23 3.21
CA VAL A 322 -7.17 3.46 3.15
C VAL A 322 -8.33 3.39 4.13
N GLN A 323 -9.08 2.28 4.17
CA GLN A 323 -10.21 2.13 5.08
C GLN A 323 -9.81 2.14 6.56
N ARG A 324 -8.65 1.55 6.91
CA ARG A 324 -8.09 1.67 8.26
C ARG A 324 -7.75 3.12 8.61
N GLN A 325 -7.18 3.87 7.67
CA GLN A 325 -6.88 5.28 7.86
C GLN A 325 -8.15 6.11 8.09
N ARG A 326 -9.23 5.85 7.33
CA ARG A 326 -10.51 6.53 7.53
C ARG A 326 -11.07 6.32 8.93
N LYS A 327 -11.08 5.05 9.40
CA LYS A 327 -11.52 4.70 10.75
C LYS A 327 -10.68 5.40 11.82
N PHE A 328 -9.36 5.50 11.62
CA PHE A 328 -8.48 6.25 12.50
C PHE A 328 -8.87 7.74 12.53
N THR A 329 -9.04 8.39 11.38
CA THR A 329 -9.48 9.79 11.28
C THR A 329 -10.82 10.02 11.98
N ASP A 330 -11.80 9.13 11.79
CA ASP A 330 -13.10 9.21 12.49
C ASP A 330 -12.95 9.10 14.00
N THR A 331 -12.09 8.20 14.46
CA THR A 331 -11.80 8.06 15.90
C THR A 331 -11.18 9.34 16.43
N MET A 332 -10.19 9.91 15.74
CA MET A 332 -9.50 11.13 16.14
C MET A 332 -10.41 12.37 16.16
N ALA A 333 -11.33 12.49 15.20
CA ALA A 333 -12.30 13.57 15.16
C ALA A 333 -13.35 13.47 16.29
N ASN A 334 -13.63 12.25 16.76
CA ASN A 334 -14.55 12.00 17.88
C ASN A 334 -13.90 12.08 19.26
N ILE A 335 -12.57 12.17 19.34
CA ILE A 335 -11.88 12.46 20.60
C ILE A 335 -12.17 13.91 20.96
N GLN A 336 -12.81 14.12 22.11
CA GLN A 336 -12.99 15.44 22.70
C GLN A 336 -11.66 15.92 23.29
N TRP A 337 -10.79 16.44 22.43
CA TRP A 337 -9.49 17.03 22.82
C TRP A 337 -9.64 18.25 23.74
N ASP A 338 -10.87 18.76 23.88
CA ASP A 338 -11.25 19.96 24.58
C ASP A 338 -11.91 19.71 25.96
N THR A 339 -12.14 18.45 26.36
CA THR A 339 -12.67 18.13 27.68
C THR A 339 -11.55 17.69 28.65
N PRO A 340 -11.41 18.31 29.84
CA PRO A 340 -10.37 17.96 30.83
C PRO A 340 -10.35 16.47 31.19
N THR A 341 -11.50 15.80 31.06
CA THR A 341 -11.72 14.40 31.41
C THR A 341 -11.00 13.41 30.48
N SER A 342 -10.65 13.80 29.24
CA SER A 342 -9.97 12.92 28.27
C SER A 342 -8.44 12.89 28.44
N LEU A 343 -7.87 13.85 29.18
CA LEU A 343 -6.43 13.98 29.43
C LEU A 343 -5.97 13.35 30.77
N GLY A 344 -6.86 12.68 31.49
CA GLY A 344 -6.51 12.01 32.76
C GLY A 344 -6.00 12.98 33.84
N MET A 345 -6.53 14.21 33.86
CA MET A 345 -6.33 15.17 34.95
C MET A 345 -7.58 15.31 35.82
#